data_AF-A0A2A5M4Y4-F1
#
_entry.id   AF-A0A2A5M4Y4-F1
#
_cell.length_a   1.000
_cell.length_b   1.000
_cell.length_c   1.000
_cell.angle_alpha   90.00
_cell.angle_beta   90.00
_cell.angle_gamma   90.00
#
_symmetry.space_group_name_H-M   'P 1'
#
loop_
_entity.id
_entity.type
_entity.pdbx_description
1 polymer ?
#
loop_
_entity_poly.entity_id
_entity_poly.type
_entity_poly.pdbx_seq_one_letter_code
_entity_poly.pdbx_strand_id
1 'polypeptide(L)' 'MQISNLGELLNATLIHEGSVLSVEGFAINLNELKAGFAFFNNDKKEIAQAIKKGAYAIITEN' A
#
# COMPACT_ATOMS: atom_id res chain seq x y z
N MET A 1 -0.58 8.27 7.98
CA MET A 1 0.14 9.23 7.08
C MET A 1 -0.73 9.48 5.87
N GLN A 2 -0.86 10.72 5.39
CA GLN A 2 -1.67 10.96 4.19
C GLN A 2 -1.10 10.28 2.97
N ILE A 3 -1.96 9.70 2.12
CA ILE A 3 -1.53 8.95 0.94
C ILE A 3 -0.85 9.86 -0.10
N SER A 4 -1.29 11.12 -0.20
CA SER A 4 -0.65 12.19 -0.99
C SER A 4 0.80 12.41 -0.53
N ASN A 5 1.02 12.63 0.77
CA ASN A 5 2.35 12.84 1.33
C ASN A 5 3.26 11.63 1.10
N LEU A 6 2.70 10.41 1.14
CA LEU A 6 3.46 9.20 0.86
C LEU A 6 3.89 9.12 -0.61
N GLY A 7 2.98 9.47 -1.55
CA GLY A 7 3.30 9.58 -2.97
C GLY A 7 4.43 10.58 -3.25
N GLU A 8 4.38 11.76 -2.62
CA GLU A 8 5.44 12.77 -2.71
C GLU A 8 6.78 12.27 -2.17
N LEU A 9 6.79 11.64 -0.97
CA LEU A 9 8.00 11.11 -0.35
C LEU A 9 8.68 10.02 -1.18
N LEU A 10 7.89 9.17 -1.82
CA LEU A 10 8.38 8.05 -2.61
C LEU A 10 8.64 8.43 -4.08
N ASN A 11 8.37 9.68 -4.48
CA ASN A 11 8.34 10.10 -5.87
C ASN A 11 7.54 9.11 -6.75
N ALA A 12 6.41 8.64 -6.23
CA ALA A 12 5.61 7.55 -6.79
C ALA A 12 4.30 8.08 -7.39
N THR A 13 3.82 7.43 -8.44
CA THR A 13 2.55 7.77 -9.09
C THR A 13 1.40 7.02 -8.43
N LEU A 14 0.41 7.75 -7.92
CA LEU A 14 -0.82 7.15 -7.39
C LEU A 14 -1.72 6.70 -8.55
N ILE A 15 -2.08 5.41 -8.60
CA ILE A 15 -2.86 4.84 -9.72
C ILE A 15 -4.38 4.93 -9.45
N HIS A 16 -4.81 4.95 -8.17
CA HIS A 16 -6.21 5.06 -7.78
C HIS A 16 -6.38 5.94 -6.52
N GLU A 17 -7.19 7.01 -6.64
CA GLU A 17 -7.62 7.82 -5.50
C GLU A 17 -8.92 7.25 -4.92
N GLY A 18 -8.84 6.56 -3.78
CA GLY A 18 -9.99 6.25 -2.93
C GLY A 18 -10.22 7.35 -1.90
N SER A 19 -11.47 7.52 -1.42
CA SER A 19 -11.90 8.59 -0.48
C SER A 19 -11.23 8.59 0.90
N VAL A 20 -10.31 7.67 1.17
CA VAL A 20 -9.69 7.53 2.48
C VAL A 20 -8.35 8.27 2.43
N LEU A 21 -8.09 9.07 3.46
CA LEU A 21 -7.06 10.10 3.43
C LEU A 21 -5.75 9.67 4.09
N SER A 22 -5.60 8.43 4.60
CA SER A 22 -4.42 8.02 5.36
C SER A 22 -4.20 6.52 5.49
N VAL A 23 -2.92 6.10 5.45
CA VAL A 23 -2.45 4.78 5.89
C VAL A 23 -2.28 4.74 7.41
N GLU A 24 -2.64 3.63 8.04
CA GLU A 24 -2.46 3.37 9.47
C GLU A 24 -1.07 2.80 9.81
N GLY A 25 -0.43 2.17 8.83
CA GLY A 25 0.89 1.56 8.99
C GLY A 25 1.43 1.03 7.68
N PHE A 26 2.56 0.32 7.78
CA PHE A 26 3.30 -0.21 6.63
C PHE A 26 3.68 -1.66 6.88
N ALA A 27 3.64 -2.48 5.84
CA ALA A 27 4.12 -3.85 5.86
C ALA A 27 4.96 -4.15 4.62
N ILE A 28 6.06 -4.87 4.80
CA ILE A 28 6.89 -5.43 3.72
C ILE A 28 6.68 -6.94 3.57
N ASN A 29 6.08 -7.59 4.58
CA ASN A 29 5.76 -9.02 4.58
C ASN A 29 4.25 -9.24 4.72
N LEU A 30 3.70 -10.23 4.00
CA LEU A 30 2.28 -10.61 4.08
C LEU A 30 1.81 -11.06 5.46
N ASN A 31 2.73 -11.52 6.31
CA ASN A 31 2.43 -11.99 7.66
C ASN A 31 2.25 -10.83 8.64
N GLU A 32 2.82 -9.67 8.33
CA GLU A 32 2.75 -8.45 9.14
C GLU A 32 1.64 -7.50 8.68
N LEU A 33 1.05 -7.79 7.52
CA LEU A 33 -0.01 -7.01 6.91
C LEU A 33 -1.30 -7.03 7.75
N LYS A 34 -1.81 -5.84 8.05
CA LYS A 34 -3.09 -5.60 8.71
C LYS A 34 -3.99 -4.75 7.82
N ALA A 35 -5.30 -4.77 8.09
CA ALA A 35 -6.22 -3.82 7.47
C ALA A 35 -5.74 -2.38 7.71
N GLY A 36 -5.87 -1.50 6.72
CA GLY A 36 -5.42 -0.10 6.84
C GLY A 36 -3.91 0.13 6.54
N PHE A 37 -3.13 -0.94 6.33
CA PHE A 37 -1.70 -0.82 6.04
C PHE A 37 -1.42 -0.65 4.54
N ALA A 38 -0.40 0.14 4.22
CA ALA A 38 0.24 0.10 2.91
C ALA A 38 1.21 -1.09 2.83
N PHE A 39 1.17 -1.81 1.72
CA PHE A 39 1.99 -2.99 1.48
C PHE A 39 3.01 -2.72 0.36
N PHE A 40 4.30 -2.87 0.68
CA PHE A 40 5.38 -2.72 -0.29
C PHE A 40 5.74 -4.09 -0.87
N ASN A 41 5.55 -4.28 -2.17
CA ASN A 41 5.91 -5.51 -2.84
C ASN A 41 5.89 -5.38 -4.37
N ASN A 42 6.67 -6.21 -5.06
CA ASN A 42 6.69 -6.31 -6.52
C ASN A 42 6.16 -7.66 -7.05
N ASP A 43 5.98 -8.66 -6.18
CA ASP A 43 5.43 -9.96 -6.54
C ASP A 43 3.90 -9.89 -6.72
N LYS A 44 3.44 -10.14 -7.95
CA LYS A 44 2.02 -10.06 -8.31
C LYS A 44 1.14 -11.04 -7.52
N LYS A 45 1.65 -12.21 -7.13
CA LYS A 45 0.90 -13.19 -6.34
C LYS A 45 0.74 -12.69 -4.91
N GLU A 46 1.79 -12.12 -4.32
CA GLU A 46 1.71 -11.54 -2.98
C GLU A 46 0.81 -10.32 -2.94
N ILE A 47 0.89 -9.45 -3.95
CA ILE A 47 -0.02 -8.30 -4.10
C ILE A 47 -1.48 -8.76 -4.15
N ALA A 48 -1.79 -9.79 -4.94
CA ALA A 48 -3.15 -10.32 -5.02
C ALA A 48 -3.65 -10.88 -3.66
N GLN A 49 -2.75 -11.46 -2.86
CA GLN A 49 -3.09 -11.88 -1.51
C GLN A 49 -3.26 -10.70 -0.55
N ALA A 50 -2.41 -9.68 -0.65
CA ALA A 50 -2.48 -8.48 0.18
C ALA A 50 -3.80 -7.73 -0.02
N ILE A 51 -4.25 -7.61 -1.27
CA ILE A 51 -5.57 -7.04 -1.60
C ILE A 51 -6.69 -7.83 -0.90
N LYS A 52 -6.66 -9.17 -0.97
CA LYS A 52 -7.64 -10.03 -0.29
C LYS A 52 -7.60 -9.91 1.24
N LYS A 53 -6.43 -9.61 1.82
CA LYS A 53 -6.26 -9.37 3.25
C LYS A 53 -6.68 -7.95 3.69
N GLY A 54 -7.07 -7.08 2.77
CA GLY A 54 -7.48 -5.72 3.08
C GLY A 54 -6.32 -4.73 3.19
N ALA A 55 -5.23 -4.96 2.43
CA ALA A 55 -4.22 -3.93 2.21
C ALA A 55 -4.90 -2.66 1.72
N TYR A 56 -4.56 -1.54 2.34
CA TYR A 56 -5.16 -0.27 2.05
C TYR A 56 -4.54 0.40 0.81
N ALA A 57 -3.24 0.23 0.63
CA ALA A 57 -2.51 0.66 -0.54
C ALA A 57 -1.46 -0.39 -0.91
N ILE A 58 -1.14 -0.50 -2.20
CA ILE A 58 -0.05 -1.32 -2.73
C ILE A 58 1.00 -0.37 -3.29
N ILE A 59 2.25 -0.58 -2.91
CA ILE A 59 3.38 0.23 -3.35
C ILE A 59 4.37 -0.71 -4.03
N THR A 60 4.60 -0.47 -5.31
CA THR A 60 5.53 -1.21 -6.16
C THR A 60 6.66 -0.28 -6.59
N GLU A 61 7.87 -0.81 -6.70
CA GLU A 61 8.95 -0.12 -7.39
C GLU A 61 8.73 -0.18 -8.91
N ASN A 62 9.27 0.80 -9.63
CA ASN A 62 9.27 0.82 -11.10
C ASN A 62 10.36 -0.08 -11.69
#